data_AF-A0A7C1UA14-F1
#
_entry.id   AF-A0A7C1UA14-F1
#
_cell.length_a   1.000
_cell.length_b   1.000
_cell.length_c   1.000
_cell.angle_alpha   90.00
_cell.angle_beta   90.00
_cell.angle_gamma   90.00
#
_symmetry.space_group_name_H-M   'P 1'
#
loop_
_entity.id
_entity.type
_entity.pdbx_description
1 polymer ?
#
loop_
_entity_poly.entity_id
_entity_poly.type
_entity_poly.pdbx_seq_one_letter_code
_entity_poly.pdbx_strand_id
1 'polypeptide(L)'
;MQPAAAGGDGRTGGAGLRRWGPLAAIAVVVLAVVAIVVFGGGDSGDGGDQAESTATSTSTSAPSGSTATEPDPASSAAPTTEAEASIPTWEGSPYPPGVMSFEVAADLGLELDFGERCDTERGRVKVPDIFAPTCWLPFEGDNGGATAPGVTGDTIRIAYYESQDSDFVLQYLTDAIADDDTNADVTDTMEKLLQFYETYYETYGRRVELIPVVASGVVNDEVSARADAVRIAEEIKPFMVWNGPGLTNAFAEELAARGIPCISCGPGQPVDYYIANDGLSWTIGAGNAQTNLLVADYVARKLAGSPAQFAGDPDMVATERVFGLLYISSSSASEAVADQLEAELADRGVELAARIPYALDPFTIQETASNAIAKLKDAGVTSVIFASDPIAPRDFTREATAQEYFPEWILADGFLSDTNAFARTYDQDQWAHAFGLTSLAA
;
A
#
# COMPACT_ATOMS: atom_id res chain seq x y z
N MET A 1 3.04 -33.45 46.66
CA MET A 1 4.10 -33.32 47.69
C MET A 1 4.91 -32.07 47.37
N GLN A 2 4.81 -31.05 48.19
CA GLN A 2 5.86 -30.05 48.43
C GLN A 2 6.65 -30.51 49.68
N PRO A 3 7.91 -30.05 49.90
CA PRO A 3 8.20 -28.80 50.65
C PRO A 3 9.35 -27.98 50.01
N ALA A 4 9.43 -26.63 50.03
CA ALA A 4 9.46 -25.62 51.09
C ALA A 4 10.84 -25.39 51.76
N ALA A 5 11.46 -24.22 51.53
CA ALA A 5 12.23 -23.45 52.52
C ALA A 5 12.47 -21.99 52.04
N ALA A 6 12.40 -21.05 52.98
CA ALA A 6 12.40 -19.60 52.81
C ALA A 6 13.51 -18.93 53.66
N GLY A 7 13.81 -17.66 53.35
CA GLY A 7 14.48 -16.66 54.22
C GLY A 7 15.83 -16.17 53.67
N GLY A 8 16.18 -14.88 53.60
CA GLY A 8 15.52 -13.62 53.96
C GLY A 8 16.45 -12.42 53.69
N ASP A 9 15.84 -11.23 53.56
CA ASP A 9 16.30 -9.84 53.75
C ASP A 9 17.51 -9.21 53.02
N GLY A 10 17.18 -8.21 52.18
CA GLY A 10 17.48 -6.80 52.51
C GLY A 10 18.47 -6.03 51.64
N ARG A 11 17.98 -5.25 50.63
CA ARG A 11 18.33 -3.82 50.42
C ARG A 11 17.57 -3.17 49.24
N THR A 12 16.71 -2.24 49.63
CA THR A 12 16.17 -1.02 48.97
C THR A 12 16.70 -0.60 47.58
N GLY A 13 15.78 -0.43 46.62
CA GLY A 13 15.95 0.43 45.43
C GLY A 13 14.87 0.22 44.36
N GLY A 14 13.94 1.16 44.20
CA GLY A 14 13.21 1.35 42.93
C GLY A 14 11.92 0.55 42.69
N ALA A 15 10.99 0.50 43.63
CA ALA A 15 9.62 0.05 43.37
C ALA A 15 8.80 1.15 42.66
N GLY A 16 9.05 1.34 41.35
CA GLY A 16 8.34 2.31 40.51
C GLY A 16 8.01 1.84 39.09
N LEU A 17 8.57 0.71 38.60
CA LEU A 17 8.41 0.29 37.20
C LEU A 17 7.73 -1.06 36.97
N ARG A 18 7.21 -1.73 38.01
CA ARG A 18 6.56 -3.06 37.86
C ARG A 18 5.03 -3.05 37.77
N ARG A 19 4.41 -1.88 37.77
CA ARG A 19 2.94 -1.74 37.57
C ARG A 19 2.55 -1.20 36.19
N TRP A 20 3.53 -0.74 35.42
CA TRP A 20 3.32 -0.13 34.10
C TRP A 20 4.08 -0.83 32.97
N GLY A 21 4.91 -1.84 33.25
CA GLY A 21 5.63 -2.62 32.23
C GLY A 21 4.73 -3.22 31.13
N PRO A 22 3.55 -3.77 31.46
CA PRO A 22 2.60 -4.22 30.44
C PRO A 22 1.93 -3.07 29.68
N LEU A 23 1.73 -1.91 30.31
CA LEU A 23 1.07 -0.75 29.70
C LEU A 23 2.01 0.06 28.80
N ALA A 24 3.31 0.09 29.10
CA ALA A 24 4.34 0.66 28.24
C ALA A 24 4.63 -0.22 27.01
N ALA A 25 4.53 -1.56 27.17
CA ALA A 25 4.60 -2.48 26.03
C ALA A 25 3.34 -2.40 25.13
N ILE A 26 2.15 -2.20 25.72
CA ILE A 26 0.92 -1.96 24.98
C ILE A 26 0.94 -0.60 24.27
N ALA A 27 1.49 0.46 24.88
CA ALA A 27 1.61 1.77 24.22
C ALA A 27 2.60 1.75 23.02
N VAL A 28 3.64 0.92 23.06
CA VAL A 28 4.59 0.76 21.94
C VAL A 28 4.01 -0.14 20.84
N VAL A 29 3.18 -1.14 21.16
CA VAL A 29 2.44 -1.92 20.17
C VAL A 29 1.31 -1.10 19.54
N VAL A 30 0.65 -0.22 20.30
CA VAL A 30 -0.36 0.70 19.77
C VAL A 30 0.28 1.73 18.83
N LEU A 31 1.49 2.23 19.10
CA LEU A 31 2.20 3.13 18.18
C LEU A 31 2.76 2.42 16.93
N ALA A 32 3.09 1.13 17.00
CA ALA A 32 3.51 0.34 15.84
C ALA A 32 2.32 -0.06 14.94
N VAL A 33 1.13 -0.25 15.53
CA VAL A 33 -0.11 -0.49 14.77
C VAL A 33 -0.61 0.81 14.12
N VAL A 34 -0.43 1.97 14.74
CA VAL A 34 -0.80 3.28 14.16
C VAL A 34 0.03 3.64 12.91
N ALA A 35 1.25 3.12 12.76
CA ALA A 35 2.06 3.34 11.54
C ALA A 35 1.67 2.42 10.37
N ILE A 36 1.03 1.27 10.62
CA ILE A 36 0.49 0.38 9.58
C ILE A 36 -0.91 0.85 9.14
N VAL A 37 -1.60 1.58 10.01
CA VAL A 37 -2.90 2.22 9.79
C VAL A 37 -2.79 3.51 8.94
N VAL A 38 -1.60 3.91 8.48
CA VAL A 38 -1.44 4.99 7.47
C VAL A 38 -1.74 4.50 6.04
N PHE A 39 -2.03 3.21 5.85
CA PHE A 39 -2.73 2.68 4.67
C PHE A 39 -4.22 2.39 4.94
N GLY A 40 -4.81 3.07 5.93
CA GLY A 40 -6.24 3.09 6.25
C GLY A 40 -6.46 3.69 7.64
N GLY A 41 -6.54 5.02 7.73
CA GLY A 41 -6.69 5.80 8.98
C GLY A 41 -8.04 5.55 9.65
N GLY A 42 -8.28 5.81 10.95
CA GLY A 42 -7.50 6.38 12.04
C GLY A 42 -8.46 6.57 13.25
N ASP A 43 -7.97 6.54 14.50
CA ASP A 43 -8.78 6.74 15.72
C ASP A 43 -8.34 7.97 16.54
N SER A 44 -9.33 8.85 16.76
CA SER A 44 -9.68 9.69 17.91
C SER A 44 -8.77 10.79 18.48
N GLY A 45 -9.36 12.01 18.55
CA GLY A 45 -9.03 13.02 19.57
C GLY A 45 -9.68 14.40 19.44
N ASP A 46 -11.01 14.48 19.57
CA ASP A 46 -11.92 15.60 19.93
C ASP A 46 -11.40 17.05 20.08
N GLY A 47 -12.09 18.01 19.42
CA GLY A 47 -12.06 19.41 19.82
C GLY A 47 -12.61 20.46 18.83
N GLY A 48 -13.94 20.57 18.73
CA GLY A 48 -14.69 21.85 18.82
C GLY A 48 -14.52 23.00 17.79
N ASP A 49 -15.67 23.30 17.18
CA ASP A 49 -16.23 24.62 16.82
C ASP A 49 -15.79 25.40 15.55
N GLN A 50 -16.77 25.48 14.64
CA GLN A 50 -17.25 26.62 13.84
C GLN A 50 -16.35 27.86 13.71
N ALA A 51 -16.10 28.30 12.46
CA ALA A 51 -16.51 29.64 12.03
C ALA A 51 -16.45 29.84 10.51
N GLU A 52 -17.60 30.28 10.01
CA GLU A 52 -17.87 30.97 8.76
C GLU A 52 -17.00 32.23 8.58
N SER A 53 -16.47 32.51 7.37
CA SER A 53 -16.47 33.86 6.76
C SER A 53 -15.76 33.95 5.40
N THR A 54 -16.57 34.20 4.37
CA THR A 54 -16.50 35.28 3.38
C THR A 54 -15.19 36.09 3.25
N ALA A 55 -14.63 36.16 2.04
CA ALA A 55 -13.93 37.35 1.56
C ALA A 55 -13.99 37.50 0.03
N THR A 56 -14.72 38.53 -0.40
CA THR A 56 -14.65 39.16 -1.73
C THR A 56 -13.52 40.20 -1.72
N SER A 57 -12.73 40.29 -2.81
CA SER A 57 -12.40 41.54 -3.57
C SER A 57 -10.99 41.56 -4.17
N THR A 58 -10.94 41.42 -5.50
CA THR A 58 -10.36 42.35 -6.50
C THR A 58 -9.09 43.15 -6.14
N SER A 59 -8.03 43.03 -6.96
CA SER A 59 -7.64 44.04 -7.98
C SER A 59 -6.25 43.83 -8.61
N THR A 60 -6.28 43.83 -9.93
CA THR A 60 -5.24 44.02 -10.96
C THR A 60 -4.23 45.15 -10.71
N SER A 61 -2.98 44.99 -11.17
CA SER A 61 -2.23 45.96 -12.01
C SER A 61 -0.85 45.44 -12.43
N ALA A 62 -0.62 45.35 -13.73
CA ALA A 62 0.69 45.24 -14.38
C ALA A 62 1.36 46.63 -14.49
N PRO A 63 2.66 46.67 -14.83
CA PRO A 63 3.02 47.40 -16.05
C PRO A 63 4.12 46.74 -16.90
N SER A 64 4.06 47.03 -18.21
CA SER A 64 5.13 46.85 -19.21
C SER A 64 6.00 48.11 -19.32
N GLY A 65 7.26 47.98 -19.72
CA GLY A 65 8.05 49.12 -20.20
C GLY A 65 9.57 48.90 -20.31
N SER A 66 10.03 48.57 -21.52
CA SER A 66 11.41 48.54 -22.03
C SER A 66 12.23 49.82 -21.79
N THR A 67 13.58 49.74 -21.68
CA THR A 67 14.58 50.33 -22.62
C THR A 67 16.04 50.34 -22.12
N ALA A 68 16.93 49.85 -22.99
CA ALA A 68 18.35 50.19 -23.27
C ALA A 68 19.53 49.96 -22.29
N THR A 69 20.50 49.23 -22.85
CA THR A 69 21.89 48.91 -22.51
C THR A 69 22.88 50.09 -22.64
N GLU A 70 23.90 50.19 -21.77
CA GLU A 70 25.39 50.13 -22.01
C GLU A 70 26.21 50.57 -20.75
N PRO A 71 27.54 50.35 -20.66
CA PRO A 71 28.21 49.16 -20.11
C PRO A 71 28.97 49.41 -18.78
N ASP A 72 29.17 48.36 -17.98
CA ASP A 72 30.03 48.36 -16.79
C ASP A 72 31.45 47.80 -17.12
N PRO A 73 32.53 48.28 -16.48
CA PRO A 73 33.89 47.90 -16.81
C PRO A 73 34.30 46.58 -16.17
N ALA A 74 35.14 45.85 -16.91
CA ALA A 74 35.80 44.62 -16.47
C ALA A 74 36.55 44.79 -15.14
N SER A 75 36.25 43.92 -14.17
CA SER A 75 37.17 43.58 -13.09
C SER A 75 37.32 42.07 -13.01
N SER A 76 38.52 41.65 -13.38
CA SER A 76 39.08 40.30 -13.31
C SER A 76 38.97 39.70 -11.90
N ALA A 77 38.16 38.66 -11.76
CA ALA A 77 38.38 37.61 -10.78
C ALA A 77 38.41 36.28 -11.55
N ALA A 78 39.60 35.69 -11.65
CA ALA A 78 39.75 34.33 -12.16
C ALA A 78 38.91 33.38 -11.31
N PRO A 79 38.17 32.42 -11.89
CA PRO A 79 37.66 31.33 -11.11
C PRO A 79 38.89 30.53 -10.65
N THR A 80 39.11 30.48 -9.34
CA THR A 80 39.86 29.39 -8.73
C THR A 80 39.20 28.11 -9.20
N THR A 81 39.90 27.36 -10.04
CA THR A 81 39.56 25.97 -10.34
C THR A 81 39.60 25.22 -9.02
N GLU A 82 38.44 25.04 -8.38
CA GLU A 82 38.27 23.94 -7.43
C GLU A 82 38.70 22.69 -8.19
N ALA A 83 39.74 22.02 -7.67
CA ALA A 83 40.10 20.71 -8.16
C ALA A 83 38.86 19.85 -8.01
N GLU A 84 38.26 19.42 -9.13
CA GLU A 84 37.22 18.39 -9.11
C GLU A 84 37.76 17.24 -8.27
N ALA A 85 37.18 17.04 -7.08
CA ALA A 85 37.54 15.94 -6.22
C ALA A 85 37.33 14.67 -7.04
N SER A 86 38.41 13.93 -7.29
CA SER A 86 38.33 12.69 -8.05
C SER A 86 37.41 11.72 -7.31
N ILE A 87 36.30 11.34 -7.94
CA ILE A 87 35.34 10.38 -7.37
C ILE A 87 36.09 9.06 -7.07
N PRO A 88 36.06 8.56 -5.83
CA PRO A 88 36.83 7.39 -5.44
C PRO A 88 36.37 6.13 -6.21
N THR A 89 37.32 5.26 -6.53
CA THR A 89 37.06 3.94 -7.10
C THR A 89 37.73 2.88 -6.25
N TRP A 90 37.02 1.77 -6.02
CA TRP A 90 37.51 0.66 -5.21
C TRP A 90 37.55 -0.61 -6.05
N GLU A 91 38.74 -1.20 -6.16
CA GLU A 91 38.92 -2.46 -6.87
C GLU A 91 38.09 -3.56 -6.19
N GLY A 92 37.31 -4.31 -6.98
CA GLY A 92 36.42 -5.35 -6.46
C GLY A 92 35.02 -4.87 -6.05
N SER A 93 34.74 -3.57 -6.04
CA SER A 93 33.38 -3.07 -5.83
C SER A 93 32.47 -3.40 -7.03
N PRO A 94 31.23 -3.89 -6.80
CA PRO A 94 30.24 -4.08 -7.87
C PRO A 94 29.54 -2.77 -8.27
N TYR A 95 29.80 -1.66 -7.57
CA TYR A 95 29.10 -0.39 -7.75
C TYR A 95 29.89 0.61 -8.61
N PRO A 96 29.21 1.63 -9.18
CA PRO A 96 29.86 2.74 -9.84
C PRO A 96 30.85 3.48 -8.93
N PRO A 97 31.80 4.26 -9.51
CA PRO A 97 32.67 5.15 -8.73
C PRO A 97 31.87 6.00 -7.74
N GLY A 98 32.38 6.15 -6.52
CA GLY A 98 31.77 6.97 -5.47
C GLY A 98 30.62 6.30 -4.73
N VAL A 99 30.15 5.15 -5.19
CA VAL A 99 29.05 4.41 -4.56
C VAL A 99 29.61 3.23 -3.77
N MET A 100 29.24 3.12 -2.50
CA MET A 100 29.67 2.03 -1.63
C MET A 100 28.61 1.75 -0.57
N SER A 101 28.22 0.48 -0.40
CA SER A 101 27.41 0.04 0.74
C SER A 101 28.31 -0.41 1.89
N PHE A 102 27.79 -0.39 3.11
CA PHE A 102 28.52 -0.85 4.30
C PHE A 102 28.96 -2.30 4.19
N GLU A 103 28.08 -3.17 3.70
CA GLU A 103 28.35 -4.59 3.50
C GLU A 103 29.53 -4.82 2.54
N VAL A 104 29.52 -4.16 1.38
CA VAL A 104 30.61 -4.30 0.40
C VAL A 104 31.93 -3.71 0.94
N ALA A 105 31.89 -2.58 1.64
CA ALA A 105 33.11 -2.02 2.25
C ALA A 105 33.71 -2.98 3.28
N ALA A 106 32.88 -3.60 4.13
CA ALA A 106 33.32 -4.58 5.11
C ALA A 106 33.95 -5.81 4.44
N ASP A 107 33.32 -6.34 3.38
CA ASP A 107 33.83 -7.49 2.62
C ASP A 107 35.18 -7.20 1.94
N LEU A 108 35.39 -5.96 1.48
CA LEU A 108 36.65 -5.50 0.90
C LEU A 108 37.70 -5.12 1.97
N GLY A 109 37.36 -5.17 3.26
CA GLY A 109 38.24 -4.76 4.35
C GLY A 109 38.55 -3.26 4.37
N LEU A 110 37.63 -2.44 3.86
CA LEU A 110 37.76 -0.99 3.79
C LEU A 110 37.16 -0.35 5.05
N GLU A 111 37.93 0.51 5.70
CA GLU A 111 37.45 1.35 6.80
C GLU A 111 37.05 2.73 6.23
N LEU A 112 35.75 2.90 5.95
CA LEU A 112 35.17 4.14 5.42
C LEU A 112 34.25 4.81 6.45
N ASP A 113 34.11 6.14 6.34
CA ASP A 113 33.18 6.90 7.16
C ASP A 113 31.79 6.94 6.50
N PHE A 114 30.85 6.19 7.07
CA PHE A 114 29.45 6.13 6.62
C PHE A 114 28.57 7.24 7.20
N GLY A 115 29.14 8.17 7.96
CA GLY A 115 28.46 9.31 8.56
C GLY A 115 27.54 8.96 9.72
N GLU A 116 27.00 10.00 10.36
CA GLU A 116 26.23 9.89 11.61
C GLU A 116 24.87 9.17 11.46
N ARG A 117 24.39 9.07 10.21
CA ARG A 117 23.14 8.40 9.83
C ARG A 117 23.29 6.88 9.78
N CYS A 118 24.51 6.36 9.87
CA CYS A 118 24.77 4.93 9.91
C CYS A 118 24.91 4.41 11.34
N ASP A 119 24.18 3.34 11.67
CA ASP A 119 24.50 2.49 12.81
C ASP A 119 25.53 1.46 12.34
N THR A 120 26.81 1.76 12.55
CA THR A 120 27.93 0.93 12.09
C THR A 120 28.06 -0.39 12.84
N GLU A 121 27.42 -0.55 14.01
CA GLU A 121 27.34 -1.85 14.69
C GLU A 121 26.40 -2.79 13.93
N ARG A 122 25.33 -2.25 13.32
CA ARG A 122 24.36 -3.01 12.53
C ARG A 122 24.63 -2.99 11.03
N GLY A 123 25.45 -2.06 10.54
CA GLY A 123 25.64 -1.78 9.12
C GLY A 123 24.38 -1.26 8.43
N ARG A 124 23.46 -0.64 9.19
CA ARG A 124 22.13 -0.20 8.72
C ARG A 124 21.87 1.26 9.08
N VAL A 125 20.98 1.89 8.32
CA VAL A 125 20.53 3.26 8.59
C VAL A 125 20.01 3.35 10.04
N LYS A 126 20.42 4.41 10.74
CA LYS A 126 20.20 4.62 12.18
C LYS A 126 18.79 5.16 12.45
N VAL A 127 17.78 4.33 12.16
CA VAL A 127 16.36 4.60 12.40
C VAL A 127 15.74 3.45 13.20
N PRO A 128 14.66 3.71 13.98
CA PRO A 128 14.00 2.68 14.78
C PRO A 128 13.06 1.81 13.92
N ASP A 129 13.56 1.30 12.79
CA ASP A 129 12.81 0.50 11.83
C ASP A 129 13.49 -0.86 11.62
N ILE A 130 12.70 -1.93 11.68
CA ILE A 130 13.18 -3.30 11.41
C ILE A 130 13.57 -3.50 9.93
N PHE A 131 13.00 -2.68 9.05
CA PHE A 131 13.28 -2.64 7.61
C PHE A 131 14.40 -1.66 7.24
N ALA A 132 15.08 -1.04 8.22
CA ALA A 132 16.20 -0.13 7.96
C ALA A 132 17.20 -0.78 6.98
N PRO A 133 17.49 -0.15 5.83
CA PRO A 133 18.35 -0.75 4.81
C PRO A 133 19.82 -0.65 5.22
N THR A 134 20.70 -1.24 4.42
CA THR A 134 22.15 -1.06 4.56
C THR A 134 22.54 0.41 4.48
N CYS A 135 23.58 0.83 5.22
CA CYS A 135 24.14 2.17 5.05
C CYS A 135 24.82 2.29 3.70
N TRP A 136 24.69 3.47 3.09
CA TRP A 136 25.46 3.87 1.92
C TRP A 136 26.44 4.97 2.33
N LEU A 137 27.59 4.99 1.66
CA LEU A 137 28.57 6.04 1.85
C LEU A 137 27.92 7.40 1.52
N PRO A 138 28.08 8.43 2.37
CA PRO A 138 27.55 9.76 2.10
C PRO A 138 27.98 10.26 0.73
N PHE A 139 27.02 10.72 -0.06
CA PHE A 139 27.28 11.17 -1.42
C PHE A 139 27.97 12.54 -1.44
N GLU A 140 29.09 12.62 -2.18
CA GLU A 140 29.75 13.87 -2.56
C GLU A 140 30.02 13.86 -4.07
N GLY A 141 29.76 14.97 -4.76
CA GLY A 141 30.10 15.15 -6.17
C GLY A 141 28.90 15.31 -7.11
N ASP A 142 29.13 15.04 -8.40
CA ASP A 142 28.12 15.17 -9.46
C ASP A 142 27.28 13.89 -9.58
N ASN A 143 25.96 14.03 -9.51
CA ASN A 143 24.99 12.94 -9.63
C ASN A 143 24.46 12.76 -11.06
N GLY A 144 25.07 13.44 -12.04
CA GLY A 144 24.74 13.39 -13.46
C GLY A 144 23.64 14.36 -13.90
N GLY A 145 23.11 15.20 -13.01
CA GLY A 145 22.12 16.22 -13.36
C GLY A 145 20.81 15.65 -13.89
N ALA A 146 20.36 16.13 -15.05
CA ALA A 146 19.11 15.72 -15.68
C ALA A 146 19.25 14.39 -16.44
N THR A 147 19.10 13.27 -15.71
CA THR A 147 19.29 11.91 -16.23
C THR A 147 18.05 11.30 -16.85
N ALA A 148 16.86 11.85 -16.58
CA ALA A 148 15.57 11.38 -17.10
C ALA A 148 14.53 12.52 -17.12
N PRO A 149 13.38 12.37 -17.82
CA PRO A 149 12.25 13.29 -17.67
C PRO A 149 11.89 13.46 -16.19
N GLY A 150 11.58 14.70 -15.77
CA GLY A 150 11.25 15.01 -14.39
C GLY A 150 12.42 14.95 -13.38
N VAL A 151 13.65 14.64 -13.81
CA VAL A 151 14.83 14.59 -12.94
C VAL A 151 15.75 15.78 -13.20
N THR A 152 16.26 16.39 -12.13
CA THR A 152 17.31 17.41 -12.18
C THR A 152 18.50 16.98 -11.31
N GLY A 153 19.52 17.83 -11.19
CA GLY A 153 20.60 17.62 -10.22
C GLY A 153 20.10 17.62 -8.77
N ASP A 154 18.99 18.28 -8.49
CA ASP A 154 18.52 18.47 -7.11
C ASP A 154 17.18 17.76 -6.83
N THR A 155 16.40 17.41 -7.85
CA THR A 155 15.02 16.94 -7.67
C THR A 155 14.65 15.74 -8.55
N ILE A 156 13.68 14.96 -8.07
CA ILE A 156 12.94 13.95 -8.82
C ILE A 156 11.46 14.30 -8.71
N ARG A 157 10.83 14.69 -9.82
CA ARG A 157 9.41 15.02 -9.86
C ARG A 157 8.55 13.77 -9.88
N ILE A 158 7.65 13.68 -8.92
CA ILE A 158 6.68 12.60 -8.79
C ILE A 158 5.28 13.21 -8.86
N ALA A 159 4.44 12.71 -9.77
CA ALA A 159 3.01 13.01 -9.71
C ALA A 159 2.36 12.02 -8.75
N TYR A 160 1.69 12.53 -7.71
CA TYR A 160 0.99 11.72 -6.73
C TYR A 160 -0.51 11.82 -6.98
N TYR A 161 -1.10 10.75 -7.51
CA TYR A 161 -2.52 10.75 -7.86
C TYR A 161 -3.38 10.56 -6.60
N GLU A 162 -4.37 11.43 -6.43
CA GLU A 162 -5.31 11.41 -5.33
C GLU A 162 -6.74 11.37 -5.87
N SER A 163 -7.60 10.66 -5.17
CA SER A 163 -9.03 10.67 -5.50
C SER A 163 -9.68 12.00 -5.11
N GLN A 164 -10.91 12.24 -5.54
CA GLN A 164 -11.66 13.40 -5.04
C GLN A 164 -12.05 13.16 -3.57
N ASP A 165 -11.89 14.16 -2.70
CA ASP A 165 -12.45 14.10 -1.34
C ASP A 165 -13.98 13.87 -1.36
N SER A 166 -14.64 14.34 -2.42
CA SER A 166 -16.08 14.19 -2.66
C SER A 166 -16.46 12.94 -3.45
N ASP A 167 -15.56 11.97 -3.62
CA ASP A 167 -15.85 10.73 -4.33
C ASP A 167 -16.84 9.88 -3.53
N PHE A 168 -18.10 9.87 -3.96
CA PHE A 168 -19.18 9.16 -3.27
C PHE A 168 -19.01 7.63 -3.28
N VAL A 169 -18.25 7.07 -4.21
CA VAL A 169 -17.95 5.63 -4.24
C VAL A 169 -16.93 5.31 -3.16
N LEU A 170 -15.88 6.14 -3.02
CA LEU A 170 -14.89 5.99 -1.95
C LEU A 170 -15.47 6.29 -0.58
N GLN A 171 -16.31 7.32 -0.44
CA GLN A 171 -16.99 7.63 0.82
C GLN A 171 -17.83 6.45 1.34
N TYR A 172 -18.48 5.70 0.44
CA TYR A 172 -19.18 4.48 0.85
C TYR A 172 -18.23 3.42 1.47
N LEU A 173 -16.96 3.40 1.07
CA LEU A 173 -15.92 2.53 1.63
C LEU A 173 -15.41 3.09 2.97
N THR A 174 -15.01 4.36 3.00
CA THR A 174 -14.33 5.00 4.13
C THR A 174 -15.28 5.28 5.29
N ASP A 175 -16.54 5.63 5.02
CA ASP A 175 -17.59 5.79 6.04
C ASP A 175 -17.80 4.50 6.86
N ALA A 176 -17.61 3.33 6.23
CA ALA A 176 -17.78 2.05 6.90
C ALA A 176 -16.74 1.83 8.02
N ILE A 177 -15.57 2.49 7.90
CA ILE A 177 -14.49 2.42 8.87
C ILE A 177 -14.27 3.74 9.62
N ALA A 178 -15.16 4.73 9.40
CA ALA A 178 -15.07 6.08 9.95
C ALA A 178 -13.74 6.78 9.63
N ASP A 179 -13.23 6.56 8.42
CA ASP A 179 -12.07 7.25 7.88
C ASP A 179 -12.52 8.63 7.34
N ASP A 180 -12.01 9.69 7.96
CA ASP A 180 -12.26 11.09 7.65
C ASP A 180 -11.00 11.83 7.15
N ASP A 181 -9.95 11.09 6.77
CA ASP A 181 -8.73 11.67 6.22
C ASP A 181 -9.04 12.46 4.94
N THR A 182 -8.57 13.71 4.88
CA THR A 182 -8.66 14.52 3.67
C THR A 182 -7.42 14.31 2.80
N ASN A 183 -7.51 14.64 1.51
CA ASN A 183 -6.33 14.70 0.63
C ASN A 183 -5.21 15.59 1.22
N ALA A 184 -5.56 16.63 1.99
CA ALA A 184 -4.56 17.46 2.66
C ALA A 184 -3.80 16.68 3.76
N ASP A 185 -4.49 15.83 4.52
CA ASP A 185 -3.88 14.98 5.56
C ASP A 185 -3.02 13.89 4.93
N VAL A 186 -3.49 13.29 3.83
CA VAL A 186 -2.74 12.30 3.04
C VAL A 186 -1.47 12.92 2.46
N THR A 187 -1.58 14.08 1.82
CA THR A 187 -0.44 14.80 1.25
C THR A 187 0.57 15.22 2.34
N ASP A 188 0.12 15.79 3.45
CA ASP A 188 0.99 16.16 4.59
C ASP A 188 1.72 14.94 5.17
N THR A 189 1.06 13.78 5.24
CA THR A 189 1.68 12.53 5.66
C THR A 189 2.77 12.08 4.68
N MET A 190 2.50 12.12 3.38
CA MET A 190 3.48 11.79 2.35
C MET A 190 4.69 12.73 2.37
N GLU A 191 4.48 14.04 2.53
CA GLU A 191 5.57 15.02 2.65
C GLU A 191 6.44 14.77 3.88
N LYS A 192 5.85 14.42 5.03
CA LYS A 192 6.59 14.05 6.24
C LYS A 192 7.38 12.75 6.08
N LEU A 193 6.81 11.75 5.39
CA LEU A 193 7.53 10.52 5.05
C LEU A 193 8.71 10.81 4.11
N LEU A 194 8.53 11.66 3.10
CA LEU A 194 9.62 12.10 2.22
C LEU A 194 10.71 12.79 3.01
N GLN A 195 10.37 13.69 3.94
CA GLN A 195 11.36 14.31 4.82
C GLN A 195 12.14 13.28 5.63
N PHE A 196 11.49 12.24 6.15
CA PHE A 196 12.15 11.14 6.84
C PHE A 196 13.15 10.42 5.92
N TYR A 197 12.72 10.00 4.73
CA TYR A 197 13.60 9.30 3.79
C TYR A 197 14.76 10.18 3.31
N GLU A 198 14.50 11.43 2.94
CA GLU A 198 15.55 12.38 2.51
C GLU A 198 16.56 12.70 3.62
N THR A 199 16.12 12.63 4.89
CA THR A 199 17.03 12.85 6.02
C THR A 199 17.95 11.67 6.23
N TYR A 200 17.43 10.43 6.22
CA TYR A 200 18.17 9.25 6.66
C TYR A 200 18.76 8.40 5.55
N TYR A 201 18.20 8.45 4.34
CA TYR A 201 18.56 7.59 3.22
C TYR A 201 19.42 8.38 2.23
N GLU A 202 20.27 7.67 1.51
CA GLU A 202 21.13 8.29 0.50
C GLU A 202 20.36 8.44 -0.82
N THR A 203 20.00 9.67 -1.16
CA THR A 203 19.28 10.05 -2.37
C THR A 203 20.19 10.65 -3.44
N TYR A 204 21.51 10.63 -3.21
CA TYR A 204 22.54 11.12 -4.11
C TYR A 204 22.33 12.59 -4.48
N GLY A 205 22.03 13.41 -3.48
CA GLY A 205 21.80 14.86 -3.61
C GLY A 205 20.43 15.26 -4.16
N ARG A 206 19.53 14.30 -4.43
CA ARG A 206 18.18 14.60 -4.94
C ARG A 206 17.13 14.57 -3.84
N ARG A 207 16.11 15.42 -3.98
CA ARG A 207 14.88 15.39 -3.17
C ARG A 207 13.66 15.09 -4.04
N VAL A 208 12.60 14.56 -3.47
CA VAL A 208 11.36 14.32 -4.20
C VAL A 208 10.58 15.64 -4.29
N GLU A 209 10.25 16.04 -5.52
CA GLU A 209 9.24 17.08 -5.79
C GLU A 209 7.91 16.37 -5.97
N LEU A 210 7.15 16.21 -4.89
CA LEU A 210 5.81 15.59 -4.90
C LEU A 210 4.79 16.60 -5.43
N ILE A 211 4.09 16.25 -6.49
CA ILE A 211 3.03 17.05 -7.10
C ILE A 211 1.71 16.30 -6.92
N PRO A 212 0.86 16.69 -5.94
CA PRO A 212 -0.47 16.12 -5.79
C PRO A 212 -1.33 16.39 -7.03
N VAL A 213 -2.05 15.36 -7.48
CA VAL A 213 -2.92 15.38 -8.65
C VAL A 213 -4.27 14.80 -8.27
N VAL A 214 -5.22 15.67 -7.97
CA VAL A 214 -6.59 15.27 -7.68
C VAL A 214 -7.30 14.80 -8.95
N ALA A 215 -8.01 13.68 -8.85
CA ALA A 215 -8.81 13.07 -9.89
C ALA A 215 -9.89 14.01 -10.44
N SER A 216 -10.08 14.00 -11.76
CA SER A 216 -11.13 14.77 -12.43
C SER A 216 -12.51 14.08 -12.41
N GLY A 217 -12.55 12.78 -12.09
CA GLY A 217 -13.77 12.00 -11.93
C GLY A 217 -13.70 11.06 -10.72
N VAL A 218 -14.78 10.30 -10.53
CA VAL A 218 -14.84 9.27 -9.48
C VAL A 218 -13.95 8.07 -9.81
N VAL A 219 -13.61 7.29 -8.80
CA VAL A 219 -12.58 6.23 -8.81
C VAL A 219 -12.79 5.13 -9.86
N ASN A 220 -13.99 4.98 -10.41
CA ASN A 220 -14.32 4.02 -11.48
C ASN A 220 -14.55 4.66 -12.85
N ASP A 221 -14.39 5.98 -13.01
CA ASP A 221 -14.59 6.68 -14.27
C ASP A 221 -13.36 6.56 -15.19
N GLU A 222 -13.45 5.63 -16.14
CA GLU A 222 -12.37 5.37 -17.10
C GLU A 222 -12.03 6.58 -17.99
N VAL A 223 -13.03 7.42 -18.33
CA VAL A 223 -12.83 8.54 -19.26
C VAL A 223 -12.03 9.64 -18.58
N SER A 224 -12.43 9.99 -17.36
CA SER A 224 -11.72 10.96 -16.53
C SER A 224 -10.32 10.46 -16.18
N ALA A 225 -10.19 9.18 -15.84
CA ALA A 225 -8.90 8.53 -15.59
C ALA A 225 -7.93 8.68 -16.78
N ARG A 226 -8.34 8.36 -18.01
CA ARG A 226 -7.46 8.55 -19.19
C ARG A 226 -7.09 10.02 -19.39
N ALA A 227 -8.05 10.93 -19.22
CA ALA A 227 -7.80 12.37 -19.37
C ALA A 227 -6.78 12.89 -18.34
N ASP A 228 -6.83 12.41 -17.10
CA ASP A 228 -5.85 12.76 -16.07
C ASP A 228 -4.45 12.25 -16.40
N ALA A 229 -4.32 11.02 -16.91
CA ALA A 229 -3.03 10.50 -17.37
C ALA A 229 -2.43 11.35 -18.50
N VAL A 230 -3.26 11.80 -19.46
CA VAL A 230 -2.84 12.73 -20.52
C VAL A 230 -2.34 14.05 -19.94
N ARG A 231 -3.09 14.64 -19.01
CA ARG A 231 -2.74 15.90 -18.34
C ARG A 231 -1.41 15.78 -17.59
N ILE A 232 -1.20 14.71 -16.83
CA ILE A 232 0.06 14.43 -16.13
C ILE A 232 1.22 14.36 -17.12
N ALA A 233 1.05 13.63 -18.23
CA ALA A 233 2.07 13.48 -19.25
C ALA A 233 2.43 14.80 -19.94
N GLU A 234 1.46 15.65 -20.23
CA GLU A 234 1.63 16.84 -21.06
C GLU A 234 2.00 18.09 -20.26
N GLU A 235 1.50 18.22 -19.04
CA GLU A 235 1.66 19.42 -18.21
C GLU A 235 2.70 19.23 -17.10
N ILE A 236 2.68 18.09 -16.39
CA ILE A 236 3.55 17.85 -15.23
C ILE A 236 4.91 17.27 -15.65
N LYS A 237 4.89 16.33 -16.61
CA LYS A 237 6.08 15.61 -17.12
C LYS A 237 6.93 15.04 -15.98
N PRO A 238 6.34 14.18 -15.12
CA PRO A 238 7.05 13.62 -13.99
C PRO A 238 8.07 12.57 -14.43
N PHE A 239 8.97 12.20 -13.51
CA PHE A 239 9.79 11.00 -13.64
C PHE A 239 8.95 9.74 -13.50
N MET A 240 7.98 9.76 -12.57
CA MET A 240 7.12 8.64 -12.25
C MET A 240 5.80 9.13 -11.65
N VAL A 241 4.76 8.32 -11.79
CA VAL A 241 3.48 8.50 -11.11
C VAL A 241 3.38 7.52 -9.94
N TRP A 242 2.92 8.01 -8.80
CA TRP A 242 2.55 7.18 -7.66
C TRP A 242 1.04 7.22 -7.48
N ASN A 243 0.47 6.05 -7.20
CA ASN A 243 -0.95 5.83 -6.98
C ASN A 243 -1.81 6.08 -8.24
N GLY A 244 -3.10 5.71 -8.16
CA GLY A 244 -4.05 5.86 -9.26
C GLY A 244 -5.47 5.46 -8.83
N PRO A 245 -6.44 5.54 -9.75
CA PRO A 245 -7.82 5.15 -9.45
C PRO A 245 -7.92 3.65 -9.17
N GLY A 246 -8.40 3.29 -7.97
CA GLY A 246 -8.45 1.90 -7.50
C GLY A 246 -9.49 0.99 -8.16
N LEU A 247 -10.42 1.53 -8.96
CA LEU A 247 -11.51 0.77 -9.60
C LEU A 247 -11.49 0.84 -11.14
N THR A 248 -10.41 1.34 -11.76
CA THR A 248 -10.22 1.26 -13.21
C THR A 248 -8.76 1.15 -13.60
N ASN A 249 -8.49 0.37 -14.63
CA ASN A 249 -7.15 0.19 -15.19
C ASN A 249 -6.76 1.24 -16.24
N ALA A 250 -7.72 2.07 -16.66
CA ALA A 250 -7.56 2.96 -17.80
C ALA A 250 -6.43 4.00 -17.61
N PHE A 251 -6.19 4.44 -16.37
CA PHE A 251 -5.12 5.36 -16.01
C PHE A 251 -3.72 4.73 -16.21
N ALA A 252 -3.49 3.55 -15.60
CA ALA A 252 -2.22 2.84 -15.71
C ALA A 252 -1.89 2.48 -17.17
N GLU A 253 -2.88 2.02 -17.94
CA GLU A 253 -2.71 1.70 -19.36
C GLU A 253 -2.29 2.93 -20.19
N GLU A 254 -2.89 4.10 -19.93
CA GLU A 254 -2.56 5.34 -20.64
C GLU A 254 -1.17 5.86 -20.27
N LEU A 255 -0.78 5.77 -18.99
CA LEU A 255 0.58 6.13 -18.56
C LEU A 255 1.63 5.23 -19.21
N ALA A 256 1.40 3.91 -19.22
CA ALA A 256 2.31 2.95 -19.83
C ALA A 256 2.42 3.15 -21.36
N ALA A 257 1.30 3.41 -22.04
CA ALA A 257 1.30 3.76 -23.47
C ALA A 257 2.11 5.02 -23.79
N ARG A 258 2.29 5.92 -22.81
CA ARG A 258 3.11 7.14 -22.91
C ARG A 258 4.54 6.96 -22.39
N GLY A 259 4.92 5.76 -21.96
CA GLY A 259 6.25 5.48 -21.42
C GLY A 259 6.52 6.15 -20.08
N ILE A 260 5.48 6.42 -19.28
CA ILE A 260 5.61 7.01 -17.94
C ILE A 260 5.58 5.89 -16.91
N PRO A 261 6.68 5.69 -16.15
CA PRO A 261 6.73 4.72 -15.07
C PRO A 261 5.69 5.01 -13.97
N CYS A 262 5.10 3.97 -13.42
CA CYS A 262 3.99 4.06 -12.48
C CYS A 262 4.05 2.96 -11.41
N ILE A 263 3.88 3.35 -10.14
CA ILE A 263 3.71 2.42 -9.01
C ILE A 263 2.28 2.50 -8.51
N SER A 264 1.59 1.35 -8.50
CA SER A 264 0.23 1.17 -7.95
C SER A 264 -0.82 2.12 -8.56
N CYS A 265 -0.81 2.37 -9.88
CA CYS A 265 -1.75 3.31 -10.50
C CYS A 265 -3.05 2.71 -11.03
N GLY A 266 -3.47 1.56 -10.51
CA GLY A 266 -4.73 0.92 -10.87
C GLY A 266 -4.88 -0.45 -10.20
N PRO A 267 -6.01 -1.13 -10.42
CA PRO A 267 -6.21 -2.52 -10.01
C PRO A 267 -5.08 -3.46 -10.47
N GLY A 268 -4.94 -4.60 -9.79
CA GLY A 268 -4.01 -5.65 -10.20
C GLY A 268 -4.32 -6.16 -11.62
N GLN A 269 -3.28 -6.29 -12.44
CA GLN A 269 -3.37 -6.73 -13.84
C GLN A 269 -2.85 -8.16 -14.02
N PRO A 270 -3.14 -8.83 -15.17
CA PRO A 270 -2.51 -10.10 -15.52
C PRO A 270 -0.99 -9.97 -15.66
N VAL A 271 -0.26 -11.07 -15.45
CA VAL A 271 1.22 -11.10 -15.54
C VAL A 271 1.74 -10.59 -16.88
N ASP A 272 1.06 -10.92 -17.98
CA ASP A 272 1.44 -10.49 -19.33
C ASP A 272 1.42 -8.96 -19.51
N TYR A 273 0.54 -8.25 -18.80
CA TYR A 273 0.52 -6.79 -18.82
C TYR A 273 1.81 -6.22 -18.21
N TYR A 274 2.26 -6.75 -17.07
CA TYR A 274 3.50 -6.30 -16.44
C TYR A 274 4.74 -6.67 -17.26
N ILE A 275 4.74 -7.84 -17.91
CA ILE A 275 5.82 -8.23 -18.84
C ILE A 275 5.86 -7.28 -20.05
N ALA A 276 4.71 -6.95 -20.63
CA ALA A 276 4.63 -6.05 -21.77
C ALA A 276 5.03 -4.61 -21.42
N ASN A 277 4.88 -4.21 -20.16
CA ASN A 277 5.20 -2.89 -19.62
C ASN A 277 6.34 -2.95 -18.61
N ASP A 278 7.34 -3.81 -18.87
CA ASP A 278 8.54 -3.94 -18.03
C ASP A 278 9.22 -2.58 -17.85
N GLY A 279 9.55 -2.23 -16.62
CA GLY A 279 10.12 -0.93 -16.27
C GLY A 279 9.12 0.25 -16.30
N LEU A 280 7.84 0.02 -16.56
CA LEU A 280 6.80 1.07 -16.61
C LEU A 280 5.67 0.86 -15.61
N SER A 281 5.37 -0.38 -15.20
CA SER A 281 4.28 -0.64 -14.26
C SER A 281 4.71 -1.58 -13.15
N TRP A 282 4.48 -1.15 -11.90
CA TRP A 282 4.70 -1.95 -10.71
C TRP A 282 3.49 -1.92 -9.78
N THR A 283 3.36 -2.97 -9.00
CA THR A 283 2.49 -3.07 -7.83
C THR A 283 3.35 -3.35 -6.60
N ILE A 284 2.95 -2.84 -5.45
CA ILE A 284 3.63 -3.07 -4.16
C ILE A 284 3.21 -4.43 -3.55
N GLY A 285 2.02 -4.92 -3.91
CA GLY A 285 1.49 -6.19 -3.44
C GLY A 285 1.83 -7.36 -4.37
N ALA A 286 1.53 -8.57 -3.90
CA ALA A 286 1.56 -9.76 -4.75
C ALA A 286 0.61 -9.57 -5.94
N GLY A 287 1.03 -10.02 -7.13
CA GLY A 287 0.15 -10.02 -8.29
C GLY A 287 -0.96 -11.07 -8.15
N ASN A 288 -2.11 -10.84 -8.78
CA ASN A 288 -3.26 -11.76 -8.71
C ASN A 288 -2.91 -13.22 -9.02
N ALA A 289 -2.02 -13.46 -9.99
CA ALA A 289 -1.54 -14.81 -10.32
C ALA A 289 -0.75 -15.45 -9.17
N GLN A 290 0.10 -14.69 -8.48
CA GLN A 290 0.87 -15.18 -7.33
C GLN A 290 -0.06 -15.51 -6.17
N THR A 291 -1.04 -14.65 -5.92
CA THR A 291 -2.08 -14.86 -4.92
C THR A 291 -2.91 -16.10 -5.23
N ASN A 292 -3.41 -16.24 -6.45
CA ASN A 292 -4.19 -17.41 -6.88
C ASN A 292 -3.42 -18.72 -6.71
N LEU A 293 -2.14 -18.74 -7.06
CA LEU A 293 -1.28 -19.91 -6.86
C LEU A 293 -1.17 -20.29 -5.38
N LEU A 294 -0.99 -19.29 -4.50
CA LEU A 294 -0.90 -19.51 -3.06
C LEU A 294 -2.24 -20.01 -2.48
N VAL A 295 -3.35 -19.41 -2.88
CA VAL A 295 -4.71 -19.80 -2.46
C VAL A 295 -5.03 -21.21 -2.92
N ALA A 296 -4.81 -21.54 -4.19
CA ALA A 296 -5.08 -22.87 -4.72
C ALA A 296 -4.23 -23.94 -4.02
N ASP A 297 -2.95 -23.67 -3.76
CA ASP A 297 -2.08 -24.61 -3.04
C ASP A 297 -2.52 -24.79 -1.57
N TYR A 298 -2.93 -23.71 -0.90
CA TYR A 298 -3.47 -23.79 0.47
C TYR A 298 -4.76 -24.59 0.53
N VAL A 299 -5.75 -24.28 -0.32
CA VAL A 299 -7.03 -25.00 -0.38
C VAL A 299 -6.79 -26.48 -0.66
N ALA A 300 -6.02 -26.81 -1.72
CA ALA A 300 -5.79 -28.18 -2.12
C ALA A 300 -5.02 -29.00 -1.06
N ARG A 301 -4.01 -28.41 -0.41
CA ARG A 301 -3.15 -29.15 0.53
C ARG A 301 -3.65 -29.17 1.97
N LYS A 302 -4.40 -28.15 2.39
CA LYS A 302 -4.82 -27.98 3.79
C LYS A 302 -6.30 -28.23 4.02
N LEU A 303 -7.14 -28.00 3.03
CA LEU A 303 -8.60 -27.99 3.23
C LEU A 303 -9.31 -29.12 2.48
N ALA A 304 -8.92 -29.39 1.23
CA ALA A 304 -9.53 -30.42 0.40
C ALA A 304 -9.39 -31.81 1.02
N GLY A 305 -10.42 -32.65 0.86
CA GLY A 305 -10.48 -33.99 1.45
C GLY A 305 -10.69 -34.02 2.97
N SER A 306 -10.90 -32.87 3.62
CA SER A 306 -11.16 -32.76 5.06
C SER A 306 -12.55 -32.15 5.34
N PRO A 307 -13.16 -32.43 6.49
CA PRO A 307 -14.45 -31.83 6.86
C PRO A 307 -14.39 -30.31 7.03
N ALA A 308 -15.52 -29.62 6.80
CA ALA A 308 -15.71 -28.18 7.03
C ALA A 308 -15.79 -27.84 8.53
N GLN A 309 -14.77 -28.26 9.29
CA GLN A 309 -14.75 -28.25 10.75
C GLN A 309 -14.88 -26.88 11.41
N PHE A 310 -14.67 -25.80 10.65
CA PHE A 310 -14.79 -24.42 11.13
C PHE A 310 -16.13 -23.78 10.74
N ALA A 311 -17.04 -24.49 10.07
CA ALA A 311 -18.36 -23.98 9.73
C ALA A 311 -19.19 -23.69 10.99
N GLY A 312 -20.09 -22.71 10.91
CA GLY A 312 -21.02 -22.39 12.00
C GLY A 312 -22.22 -23.32 12.06
N ASP A 313 -22.55 -23.98 10.94
CA ASP A 313 -23.61 -25.00 10.89
C ASP A 313 -23.08 -26.36 11.39
N PRO A 314 -23.63 -26.91 12.49
CA PRO A 314 -23.22 -28.21 13.03
C PRO A 314 -23.32 -29.37 12.03
N ASP A 315 -24.25 -29.30 11.06
CA ASP A 315 -24.43 -30.33 10.04
C ASP A 315 -23.31 -30.27 8.97
N MET A 316 -22.66 -29.12 8.79
CA MET A 316 -21.51 -28.95 7.89
C MET A 316 -20.20 -29.40 8.52
N VAL A 317 -20.03 -29.28 9.84
CA VAL A 317 -18.77 -29.55 10.56
C VAL A 317 -18.20 -30.95 10.29
N ALA A 318 -19.06 -31.96 10.14
CA ALA A 318 -18.67 -33.34 9.86
C ALA A 318 -18.69 -33.71 8.35
N THR A 319 -19.13 -32.79 7.50
CA THR A 319 -19.27 -32.98 6.06
C THR A 319 -17.98 -32.59 5.36
N GLU A 320 -17.52 -33.41 4.41
CA GLU A 320 -16.37 -33.07 3.57
C GLU A 320 -16.62 -31.74 2.84
N ARG A 321 -15.61 -30.87 2.78
CA ARG A 321 -15.77 -29.53 2.21
C ARG A 321 -16.27 -29.57 0.77
N VAL A 322 -17.31 -28.78 0.51
CA VAL A 322 -17.77 -28.42 -0.83
C VAL A 322 -17.43 -26.95 -1.04
N PHE A 323 -16.57 -26.67 -2.02
CA PHE A 323 -16.06 -25.33 -2.26
C PHE A 323 -16.95 -24.56 -3.23
N GLY A 324 -17.18 -23.29 -2.94
CA GLY A 324 -17.74 -22.32 -3.88
C GLY A 324 -16.85 -21.08 -3.94
N LEU A 325 -16.83 -20.39 -5.08
CA LEU A 325 -16.10 -19.14 -5.27
C LEU A 325 -17.08 -17.97 -5.34
N LEU A 326 -16.87 -16.96 -4.50
CA LEU A 326 -17.54 -15.67 -4.55
C LEU A 326 -16.48 -14.59 -4.78
N TYR A 327 -16.59 -13.83 -5.87
CA TYR A 327 -15.54 -12.90 -6.30
C TYR A 327 -16.07 -11.58 -6.89
N ILE A 328 -15.29 -10.52 -6.73
CA ILE A 328 -15.59 -9.22 -7.32
C ILE A 328 -15.30 -9.22 -8.83
N SER A 329 -16.26 -8.74 -9.62
CA SER A 329 -16.13 -8.51 -11.05
C SER A 329 -16.21 -7.01 -11.35
N SER A 330 -15.07 -6.33 -11.34
CA SER A 330 -14.95 -4.91 -11.69
C SER A 330 -14.48 -4.67 -13.13
N SER A 331 -13.94 -5.70 -13.80
CA SER A 331 -13.45 -5.63 -15.17
C SER A 331 -13.34 -7.02 -15.81
N SER A 332 -13.05 -7.07 -17.11
CA SER A 332 -12.68 -8.34 -17.78
C SER A 332 -11.42 -8.98 -17.19
N ALA A 333 -10.52 -8.19 -16.59
CA ALA A 333 -9.36 -8.73 -15.90
C ALA A 333 -9.76 -9.51 -14.64
N SER A 334 -10.79 -9.08 -13.91
CA SER A 334 -11.33 -9.80 -12.75
C SER A 334 -11.84 -11.19 -13.15
N GLU A 335 -12.51 -11.29 -14.30
CA GLU A 335 -12.97 -12.58 -14.84
C GLU A 335 -11.82 -13.51 -15.20
N ALA A 336 -10.78 -12.98 -15.86
CA ALA A 336 -9.60 -13.77 -16.18
C ALA A 336 -8.85 -14.25 -14.92
N VAL A 337 -8.84 -13.45 -13.85
CA VAL A 337 -8.27 -13.83 -12.55
C VAL A 337 -9.10 -14.93 -11.88
N ALA A 338 -10.43 -14.87 -11.94
CA ALA A 338 -11.30 -15.91 -11.42
C ALA A 338 -11.17 -17.22 -12.23
N ASP A 339 -11.10 -17.13 -13.57
CA ASP A 339 -10.82 -18.27 -14.46
C ASP A 339 -9.50 -18.95 -14.10
N GLN A 340 -8.46 -18.14 -13.83
CA GLN A 340 -7.16 -18.65 -13.42
C GLN A 340 -7.25 -19.39 -12.08
N LEU A 341 -7.93 -18.84 -11.07
CA LEU A 341 -8.06 -19.50 -9.77
C LEU A 341 -8.80 -20.83 -9.88
N GLU A 342 -9.90 -20.86 -10.64
CA GLU A 342 -10.67 -22.08 -10.90
C GLU A 342 -9.82 -23.15 -11.60
N ALA A 343 -9.03 -22.76 -12.61
CA ALA A 343 -8.11 -23.67 -13.28
C ALA A 343 -7.02 -24.21 -12.34
N GLU A 344 -6.41 -23.35 -11.52
CA GLU A 344 -5.37 -23.77 -10.56
C GLU A 344 -5.92 -24.71 -9.48
N LEU A 345 -7.18 -24.52 -9.06
CA LEU A 345 -7.89 -25.43 -8.15
C LEU A 345 -8.16 -26.79 -8.82
N ALA A 346 -8.71 -26.79 -10.04
CA ALA A 346 -9.02 -28.00 -10.78
C ALA A 346 -7.77 -28.84 -11.08
N ASP A 347 -6.67 -28.21 -11.48
CA ASP A 347 -5.37 -28.87 -11.70
C ASP A 347 -4.82 -29.55 -10.43
N ARG A 348 -5.29 -29.12 -9.26
CA ARG A 348 -4.95 -29.68 -7.93
C ARG A 348 -6.04 -30.61 -7.39
N GLY A 349 -7.06 -30.93 -8.19
CA GLY A 349 -8.14 -31.85 -7.84
C GLY A 349 -9.22 -31.24 -6.95
N VAL A 350 -9.37 -29.92 -6.95
CA VAL A 350 -10.44 -29.20 -6.24
C VAL A 350 -11.42 -28.63 -7.26
N GLU A 351 -12.66 -29.12 -7.23
CA GLU A 351 -13.75 -28.64 -8.09
C GLU A 351 -14.65 -27.67 -7.33
N LEU A 352 -15.07 -26.59 -7.99
CA LEU A 352 -16.04 -25.64 -7.45
C LEU A 352 -17.47 -26.12 -7.72
N ALA A 353 -18.30 -26.17 -6.68
CA ALA A 353 -19.73 -26.45 -6.83
C ALA A 353 -20.52 -25.24 -7.35
N ALA A 354 -20.01 -24.04 -7.09
CA ALA A 354 -20.56 -22.79 -7.60
C ALA A 354 -19.46 -21.74 -7.75
N ARG A 355 -19.58 -20.91 -8.78
CA ARG A 355 -18.79 -19.69 -8.98
C ARG A 355 -19.74 -18.53 -9.21
N ILE A 356 -19.64 -17.50 -8.38
CA ILE A 356 -20.58 -16.37 -8.36
C ILE A 356 -19.80 -15.06 -8.45
N PRO A 357 -19.87 -14.34 -9.59
CA PRO A 357 -19.42 -12.96 -9.66
C PRO A 357 -20.40 -12.03 -8.94
N TYR A 358 -19.89 -10.92 -8.43
CA TYR A 358 -20.70 -9.78 -8.04
C TYR A 358 -20.02 -8.45 -8.43
N ALA A 359 -20.81 -7.39 -8.57
CA ALA A 359 -20.30 -6.03 -8.70
C ALA A 359 -20.46 -5.29 -7.37
N LEU A 360 -19.45 -4.52 -6.97
CA LEU A 360 -19.56 -3.65 -5.80
C LEU A 360 -20.34 -2.39 -6.19
N ASP A 361 -21.66 -2.45 -6.05
CA ASP A 361 -22.57 -1.35 -6.33
C ASP A 361 -23.51 -1.14 -5.13
N PRO A 362 -23.37 -0.03 -4.38
CA PRO A 362 -24.20 0.28 -3.22
C PRO A 362 -25.71 0.23 -3.49
N PHE A 363 -26.15 0.45 -4.73
CA PHE A 363 -27.57 0.46 -5.09
C PHE A 363 -28.15 -0.94 -5.29
N THR A 364 -27.33 -1.93 -5.61
CA THR A 364 -27.78 -3.28 -6.00
C THR A 364 -27.16 -4.40 -5.16
N ILE A 365 -26.19 -4.09 -4.28
CA ILE A 365 -25.43 -5.09 -3.53
C ILE A 365 -26.32 -5.96 -2.63
N GLN A 366 -27.38 -5.41 -2.03
CA GLN A 366 -28.28 -6.20 -1.16
C GLN A 366 -29.04 -7.29 -1.94
N GLU A 367 -29.55 -6.96 -3.14
CA GLU A 367 -30.21 -7.95 -4.01
C GLU A 367 -29.20 -9.00 -4.50
N THR A 368 -28.00 -8.55 -4.85
CA THR A 368 -26.91 -9.42 -5.28
C THR A 368 -26.49 -10.39 -4.18
N ALA A 369 -26.40 -9.91 -2.93
CA ALA A 369 -26.11 -10.73 -1.76
C ALA A 369 -27.16 -11.83 -1.57
N SER A 370 -28.45 -11.48 -1.59
CA SER A 370 -29.55 -12.45 -1.42
C SER A 370 -29.50 -13.57 -2.46
N ASN A 371 -29.30 -13.19 -3.73
CA ASN A 371 -29.19 -14.15 -4.83
C ASN A 371 -27.92 -15.01 -4.75
N ALA A 372 -26.77 -14.43 -4.37
CA ALA A 372 -25.51 -15.15 -4.28
C ALA A 372 -25.52 -16.19 -3.15
N ILE A 373 -25.95 -15.78 -1.96
CA ILE A 373 -26.05 -16.66 -0.79
C ILE A 373 -27.01 -17.82 -1.06
N ALA A 374 -28.18 -17.55 -1.66
CA ALA A 374 -29.14 -18.59 -2.01
C ALA A 374 -28.53 -19.63 -2.97
N LYS A 375 -27.80 -19.18 -4.00
CA LYS A 375 -27.14 -20.07 -4.95
C LYS A 375 -26.02 -20.90 -4.31
N LEU A 376 -25.23 -20.33 -3.39
CA LEU A 376 -24.19 -21.07 -2.65
C LEU A 376 -24.82 -22.14 -1.77
N LYS A 377 -25.89 -21.78 -1.04
CA LYS A 377 -26.65 -22.71 -0.20
C LYS A 377 -27.28 -23.84 -1.02
N ASP A 378 -27.93 -23.52 -2.13
CA ASP A 378 -28.57 -24.49 -3.03
C ASP A 378 -27.56 -25.44 -3.69
N ALA A 379 -26.35 -24.95 -3.96
CA ALA A 379 -25.24 -25.77 -4.46
C ALA A 379 -24.59 -26.65 -3.38
N GLY A 380 -25.02 -26.54 -2.12
CA GLY A 380 -24.48 -27.32 -1.01
C GLY A 380 -23.06 -26.92 -0.61
N VAL A 381 -22.64 -25.69 -0.92
CA VAL A 381 -21.32 -25.17 -0.55
C VAL A 381 -21.21 -25.11 0.98
N THR A 382 -20.16 -25.69 1.53
CA THR A 382 -19.84 -25.62 2.97
C THR A 382 -18.74 -24.62 3.28
N SER A 383 -17.92 -24.29 2.26
CA SER A 383 -16.74 -23.46 2.40
C SER A 383 -16.63 -22.51 1.22
N VAL A 384 -16.89 -21.23 1.47
CA VAL A 384 -16.89 -20.17 0.46
C VAL A 384 -15.48 -19.59 0.35
N ILE A 385 -14.82 -19.80 -0.78
CA ILE A 385 -13.61 -19.08 -1.16
C ILE A 385 -14.03 -17.68 -1.57
N PHE A 386 -13.55 -16.67 -0.85
CA PHE A 386 -13.93 -15.29 -0.98
C PHE A 386 -12.74 -14.48 -1.51
N ALA A 387 -12.78 -14.12 -2.79
CA ALA A 387 -11.71 -13.41 -3.52
C ALA A 387 -12.21 -12.01 -3.94
N SER A 388 -12.07 -11.03 -3.05
CA SER A 388 -13.02 -9.91 -3.04
C SER A 388 -12.46 -8.67 -2.30
N ASP A 389 -13.33 -7.68 -2.09
CA ASP A 389 -13.11 -6.38 -1.47
C ASP A 389 -13.49 -6.39 0.04
N PRO A 390 -13.10 -5.37 0.82
CA PRO A 390 -13.36 -5.34 2.25
C PRO A 390 -14.77 -4.88 2.66
N ILE A 391 -15.71 -4.66 1.74
CA ILE A 391 -17.00 -4.03 2.05
C ILE A 391 -18.16 -4.96 1.79
N ALA A 392 -18.16 -5.61 0.64
CA ALA A 392 -19.19 -6.58 0.28
C ALA A 392 -19.41 -7.69 1.32
N PRO A 393 -18.40 -8.16 2.10
CA PRO A 393 -18.64 -9.11 3.18
C PRO A 393 -19.72 -8.67 4.16
N ARG A 394 -19.89 -7.36 4.41
CA ARG A 394 -20.96 -6.84 5.29
C ARG A 394 -22.34 -7.29 4.81
N ASP A 395 -22.59 -7.19 3.51
CA ASP A 395 -23.88 -7.51 2.91
C ASP A 395 -24.06 -9.04 2.76
N PHE A 396 -23.02 -9.75 2.32
CA PHE A 396 -23.04 -11.21 2.18
C PHE A 396 -23.18 -11.93 3.52
N THR A 397 -22.46 -11.51 4.56
CA THR A 397 -22.51 -12.16 5.88
C THR A 397 -23.87 -11.97 6.56
N ARG A 398 -24.42 -10.74 6.55
CA ARG A 398 -25.78 -10.49 7.08
C ARG A 398 -26.84 -11.31 6.36
N GLU A 399 -26.72 -11.44 5.05
CA GLU A 399 -27.64 -12.23 4.26
C GLU A 399 -27.48 -13.74 4.51
N ALA A 400 -26.25 -14.24 4.67
CA ALA A 400 -25.99 -15.62 5.06
C ALA A 400 -26.68 -15.98 6.38
N THR A 401 -26.57 -15.10 7.39
CA THR A 401 -27.30 -15.24 8.66
C THR A 401 -28.82 -15.21 8.44
N ALA A 402 -29.33 -14.26 7.65
CA ALA A 402 -30.76 -14.13 7.38
C ALA A 402 -31.35 -15.38 6.68
N GLN A 403 -30.55 -16.06 5.88
CA GLN A 403 -30.91 -17.30 5.20
C GLN A 403 -30.57 -18.57 6.01
N GLU A 404 -30.12 -18.45 7.26
CA GLU A 404 -29.67 -19.58 8.09
C GLU A 404 -28.63 -20.44 7.35
N TYR A 405 -27.61 -19.78 6.80
CA TYR A 405 -26.48 -20.39 6.09
C TYR A 405 -25.19 -19.98 6.79
N PHE A 406 -24.46 -20.94 7.36
CA PHE A 406 -23.27 -20.68 8.17
C PHE A 406 -22.05 -21.48 7.67
N PRO A 407 -21.54 -21.17 6.46
CA PRO A 407 -20.38 -21.83 5.89
C PRO A 407 -19.08 -21.40 6.58
N GLU A 408 -17.98 -22.03 6.19
CA GLU A 408 -16.63 -21.45 6.37
C GLU A 408 -16.40 -20.33 5.35
N TRP A 409 -15.76 -19.23 5.77
CA TRP A 409 -15.35 -18.13 4.89
C TRP A 409 -13.83 -18.18 4.68
N ILE A 410 -13.39 -18.67 3.52
CA ILE A 410 -11.98 -18.82 3.17
C ILE A 410 -11.52 -17.55 2.44
N LEU A 411 -10.72 -16.72 3.13
CA LEU A 411 -10.18 -15.50 2.53
C LEU A 411 -9.11 -15.85 1.49
N ALA A 412 -9.41 -15.57 0.22
CA ALA A 412 -8.52 -15.74 -0.92
C ALA A 412 -7.71 -14.46 -1.14
N ASP A 413 -6.84 -14.21 -0.17
CA ASP A 413 -6.22 -12.92 0.14
C ASP A 413 -7.15 -11.97 0.90
N GLY A 414 -6.60 -11.35 1.92
CA GLY A 414 -7.35 -10.59 2.91
C GLY A 414 -7.98 -9.34 2.32
N PHE A 415 -7.31 -8.65 1.38
CA PHE A 415 -7.76 -7.39 0.78
C PHE A 415 -8.42 -6.44 1.80
N LEU A 416 -7.84 -6.36 3.00
CA LEU A 416 -8.30 -5.60 4.17
C LEU A 416 -9.48 -6.20 4.96
N SER A 417 -10.18 -7.20 4.45
CA SER A 417 -11.26 -7.90 5.18
C SER A 417 -10.76 -8.66 6.42
N ASP A 418 -9.46 -8.98 6.45
CA ASP A 418 -8.72 -9.54 7.57
C ASP A 418 -8.22 -8.50 8.58
N THR A 419 -8.48 -7.20 8.34
CA THR A 419 -8.15 -6.13 9.29
C THR A 419 -9.27 -5.89 10.29
N ASN A 420 -8.90 -5.39 11.47
CA ASN A 420 -9.89 -5.04 12.49
C ASN A 420 -10.84 -3.91 12.07
N ALA A 421 -10.43 -3.02 11.16
CA ALA A 421 -11.25 -1.89 10.71
C ALA A 421 -12.51 -2.42 10.00
N PHE A 422 -12.32 -3.28 9.00
CA PHE A 422 -13.43 -3.82 8.21
C PHE A 422 -14.10 -5.03 8.85
N ALA A 423 -13.35 -5.94 9.49
CA ALA A 423 -13.89 -7.16 10.08
C ALA A 423 -14.99 -6.90 11.14
N ARG A 424 -14.92 -5.74 11.83
CA ARG A 424 -15.94 -5.33 12.81
C ARG A 424 -17.28 -4.93 12.19
N THR A 425 -17.29 -4.61 10.90
CA THR A 425 -18.50 -4.18 10.19
C THR A 425 -19.37 -5.38 9.76
N TYR A 426 -18.79 -6.58 9.71
CA TYR A 426 -19.46 -7.78 9.23
C TYR A 426 -20.29 -8.46 10.31
N ASP A 427 -21.18 -9.37 9.90
CA ASP A 427 -21.92 -10.20 10.87
C ASP A 427 -20.95 -11.13 11.62
N GLN A 428 -20.88 -10.98 12.94
CA GLN A 428 -19.92 -11.70 13.77
C GLN A 428 -20.28 -13.17 13.94
N ASP A 429 -21.55 -13.55 13.78
CA ASP A 429 -21.98 -14.95 13.77
C ASP A 429 -21.47 -15.68 12.52
N GLN A 430 -21.08 -14.94 11.48
CA GLN A 430 -20.42 -15.47 10.27
C GLN A 430 -18.91 -15.32 10.35
N TRP A 431 -18.42 -14.14 10.71
CA TRP A 431 -16.99 -13.83 10.64
C TRP A 431 -16.15 -14.59 11.68
N ALA A 432 -16.77 -15.14 12.73
CA ALA A 432 -16.14 -16.12 13.61
C ALA A 432 -15.68 -17.40 12.88
N HIS A 433 -16.20 -17.64 11.68
CA HIS A 433 -15.89 -18.78 10.81
C HIS A 433 -15.01 -18.39 9.60
N ALA A 434 -14.43 -17.18 9.63
CA ALA A 434 -13.51 -16.70 8.61
C ALA A 434 -12.05 -17.08 8.93
N PHE A 435 -11.33 -17.58 7.93
CA PHE A 435 -9.91 -17.87 8.00
C PHE A 435 -9.33 -17.88 6.59
N GLY A 436 -8.01 -17.78 6.45
CA GLY A 436 -7.43 -17.83 5.11
C GLY A 436 -5.98 -17.40 5.08
N LEU A 437 -5.59 -16.90 3.92
CA LEU A 437 -4.28 -16.34 3.68
C LEU A 437 -4.39 -14.83 3.57
N THR A 438 -3.36 -14.14 4.04
CA THR A 438 -3.19 -12.71 3.81
C THR A 438 -1.86 -12.47 3.14
N SER A 439 -1.87 -11.62 2.11
CA SER A 439 -0.66 -11.07 1.51
C SER A 439 -0.27 -9.72 2.12
N LEU A 440 -1.08 -9.19 3.06
CA LEU A 440 -0.75 -7.97 3.78
C LEU A 440 0.48 -8.21 4.67
N ALA A 441 1.40 -7.24 4.68
CA ALA A 441 2.52 -7.26 5.60
C ALA A 441 1.99 -7.12 7.05
N ALA A 442 2.40 -8.05 7.90
CA ALA A 442 2.00 -8.12 9.31
C ALA A 442 2.83 -7.21 10.22
#